data_AF-A0A089IA57-F1
#
_entry.id   AF-A0A089IA57-F1
#
_cell.length_a   1.000
_cell.length_b   1.000
_cell.length_c   1.000
_cell.angle_alpha   90.00
_cell.angle_beta   90.00
_cell.angle_gamma   90.00
#
_symmetry.space_group_name_H-M   'P 1'
#
loop_
_entity.id
_entity.type
_entity.pdbx_description
1 polymer ?
#
loop_
_entity_poly.entity_id
_entity_poly.type
_entity_poly.pdbx_seq_one_letter_code
_entity_poly.pdbx_strand_id
1 'polypeptide(L)' 'MEKEADSAPIPDREFLNLLNEVRNKDPEATLQLIELYRPVILRLSQFIHLPAEDVTSEIIVEFLELIHSEKQV' A
#
# COMPACT_ATOMS: atom_id res chain seq x y z
N MET A 1 -20.73 11.23 9.61
CA MET A 1 -19.99 12.16 8.73
C MET A 1 -18.57 11.63 8.68
N GLU A 2 -18.24 10.85 7.65
CA GLU A 2 -16.86 10.44 7.42
C GLU A 2 -16.22 11.49 6.51
N LYS A 3 -15.24 12.23 7.05
CA LYS A 3 -14.35 13.01 6.22
C LYS A 3 -13.55 11.99 5.40
N GLU A 4 -13.85 11.89 4.11
CA GLU A 4 -12.93 11.27 3.17
C GLU A 4 -11.57 11.95 3.40
N ALA A 5 -10.58 11.14 3.80
CA ALA A 5 -9.21 11.57 3.86
C ALA A 5 -8.78 11.81 2.40
N ASP A 6 -9.11 13.00 1.90
CA ASP A 6 -8.67 13.52 0.61
C ASP A 6 -7.18 13.87 0.78
N SER A 7 -6.37 12.81 0.91
CA SER A 7 -4.93 12.91 0.75
C SER A 7 -4.74 13.39 -0.68
N ALA A 8 -4.18 14.59 -0.85
CA ALA A 8 -3.99 15.20 -2.15
C ALA A 8 -3.39 14.16 -3.12
N PRO A 9 -3.95 14.01 -4.33
CA PRO A 9 -3.51 12.97 -5.25
C PRO A 9 -2.01 13.15 -5.51
N ILE A 10 -1.24 12.11 -5.17
CA ILE A 10 0.20 12.07 -5.45
C ILE A 10 0.39 12.20 -6.97
N PRO A 11 1.26 13.11 -7.44
CA PRO A 11 1.56 13.21 -8.86
C PRO A 11 2.13 11.90 -9.42
N ASP A 12 1.74 11.51 -10.64
CA ASP A 12 2.17 10.25 -11.26
C ASP A 12 3.68 10.04 -11.21
N ARG A 13 4.46 11.10 -11.44
CA ARG A 13 5.93 11.03 -11.38
C ARG A 13 6.45 10.68 -9.99
N GLU A 14 5.86 11.27 -8.96
CA GLU A 14 6.25 11.02 -7.57
C GLU A 14 5.87 9.59 -7.17
N PHE A 15 4.71 9.13 -7.63
CA PHE A 15 4.28 7.74 -7.43
C PHE A 15 5.20 6.72 -8.12
N LEU A 16 5.59 6.97 -9.38
CA LEU A 16 6.51 6.09 -10.10
C LEU A 16 7.91 6.04 -9.46
N ASN A 17 8.38 7.17 -8.92
CA ASN A 17 9.63 7.20 -8.18
C ASN A 17 9.52 6.37 -6.90
N LEU A 18 8.45 6.57 -6.12
CA LEU A 18 8.17 5.81 -4.91
C LEU A 18 8.11 4.30 -5.20
N LEU A 19 7.41 3.89 -6.26
CA LEU A 19 7.36 2.48 -6.66
C LEU A 19 8.72 1.91 -7.03
N ASN A 20 9.59 2.68 -7.70
CA ASN A 20 10.95 2.23 -8.00
C ASN A 20 11.79 2.06 -6.73
N GLU A 21 11.67 2.97 -5.77
CA GLU A 21 12.37 2.87 -4.47
C GLU A 21 11.89 1.66 -3.67
N VAL A 22 10.56 1.43 -3.64
CA VAL A 22 9.97 0.22 -3.04
C VAL A 22 10.50 -1.03 -3.71
N ARG A 23 10.54 -1.10 -5.05
CA ARG A 23 11.10 -2.25 -5.80
C ARG A 23 12.56 -2.53 -5.44
N ASN A 24 13.33 -1.48 -5.14
CA ASN A 24 14.72 -1.58 -4.67
C ASN A 24 14.85 -1.91 -3.17
N LYS A 25 13.74 -2.23 -2.50
CA LYS A 25 13.65 -2.59 -1.07
C LYS A 25 14.06 -1.45 -0.14
N ASP A 26 13.84 -0.20 -0.55
CA ASP A 26 14.03 0.93 0.35
C ASP A 26 12.95 0.91 1.46
N PRO A 27 13.34 0.86 2.75
CA PRO A 27 12.40 0.69 3.84
C PRO A 27 11.53 1.93 4.09
N GLU A 28 12.04 3.13 3.83
CA GLU A 28 11.29 4.38 4.02
C GLU A 28 10.22 4.52 2.93
N ALA A 29 10.60 4.26 1.68
CA ALA A 29 9.67 4.21 0.55
C ALA A 29 8.60 3.14 0.74
N THR A 30 8.97 1.97 1.28
CA THR A 30 8.03 0.89 1.61
C THR A 30 7.00 1.36 2.65
N LEU A 31 7.46 2.00 3.72
CA LEU A 31 6.57 2.54 4.75
C LEU A 31 5.65 3.63 4.17
N GLN A 32 6.21 4.55 3.38
CA GLN A 32 5.45 5.62 2.75
C GLN A 32 4.37 5.08 1.80
N LEU A 33 4.65 4.01 1.05
CA LEU A 33 3.67 3.35 0.19
C LEU A 33 2.56 2.69 1.02
N ILE A 34 2.89 2.02 2.12
CA ILE A 34 1.89 1.42 3.02
C ILE A 34 0.98 2.49 3.60
N GLU A 35 1.52 3.61 4.07
CA GLU A 35 0.73 4.72 4.61
C GLU A 35 -0.19 5.35 3.55
N LEU A 36 0.30 5.50 2.31
CA LEU A 36 -0.50 6.02 1.20
C LEU A 36 -1.76 5.17 0.95
N TYR A 37 -1.63 3.84 1.04
CA TYR A 37 -2.75 2.91 0.81
C TYR A 37 -3.48 2.49 2.09
N ARG A 38 -3.00 2.86 3.29
CA ARG A 38 -3.61 2.50 4.58
C ARG A 38 -5.12 2.75 4.64
N PRO A 39 -5.67 3.90 4.19
CA PRO A 39 -7.12 4.11 4.20
C PRO A 39 -7.89 3.09 3.35
N VAL A 40 -7.33 2.71 2.20
CA VAL A 40 -7.93 1.70 1.31
C VAL A 40 -7.82 0.32 1.92
N ILE A 41 -6.67 -0.04 2.52
CA ILE A 41 -6.46 -1.33 3.19
C ILE A 41 -7.46 -1.51 4.35
N LEU A 42 -7.63 -0.48 5.19
CA LEU A 42 -8.61 -0.50 6.29
C LEU A 42 -10.05 -0.58 5.77
N ARG A 43 -10.36 0.12 4.66
CA ARG A 43 -11.68 0.02 4.03
C ARG A 43 -11.92 -1.37 3.43
N LEU A 44 -10.92 -2.05 2.90
CA LEU A 44 -11.06 -3.39 2.35
C LEU A 44 -11.16 -4.44 3.45
N SER A 45 -10.45 -4.26 4.56
CA SER A 45 -10.42 -5.23 5.65
C SER A 45 -11.78 -5.45 6.30
N GLN A 46 -12.66 -4.43 6.31
CA GLN A 46 -14.03 -4.55 6.86
C GLN A 46 -14.91 -5.59 6.14
N PHE A 47 -14.54 -6.01 4.92
CA PHE A 47 -15.31 -6.97 4.12
C PHE A 47 -14.85 -8.42 4.30
N ILE A 48 -13.79 -8.66 5.07
CA ILE A 48 -13.18 -9.98 5.26
C ILE A 48 -13.50 -10.46 6.68
N HIS A 49 -13.97 -11.72 6.81
CA HIS A 49 -14.39 -12.30 8.08
C HIS A 49 -13.19 -12.83 8.90
N LEU A 50 -12.29 -11.92 9.26
CA LEU A 50 -11.12 -12.14 10.12
C LEU A 50 -10.86 -10.88 10.97
N PRO A 51 -10.04 -10.96 12.04
CA PRO A 51 -9.61 -9.77 12.77
C PRO A 51 -8.96 -8.74 11.83
N ALA A 52 -9.29 -7.46 12.03
CA ALA A 52 -8.83 -6.39 11.12
C ALA A 52 -7.30 -6.31 11.03
N GLU A 53 -6.59 -6.60 12.11
CA GLU A 53 -5.12 -6.63 12.15
C GLU A 53 -4.55 -7.73 11.26
N ASP A 54 -5.14 -8.93 11.31
CA ASP A 54 -4.72 -10.07 10.49
C ASP A 54 -4.93 -9.77 9.00
N VAL A 55 -6.12 -9.28 8.64
CA VAL A 55 -6.44 -8.92 7.26
C VAL A 55 -5.56 -7.80 6.73
N THR A 56 -5.30 -6.77 7.55
CA THR A 56 -4.43 -5.65 7.18
C THR A 56 -3.02 -6.16 6.88
N SER A 57 -2.51 -7.08 7.72
CA SER A 57 -1.18 -7.66 7.55
C SER A 57 -1.10 -8.50 6.27
N GLU A 58 -2.09 -9.34 6.02
CA GLU A 58 -2.16 -10.16 4.79
C GLU A 58 -2.21 -9.29 3.53
N ILE A 59 -3.07 -8.27 3.49
CA ILE A 59 -3.16 -7.35 2.35
C ILE A 59 -1.81 -6.64 2.09
N ILE A 60 -1.13 -6.19 3.15
CA ILE A 60 0.18 -5.54 3.02
C ILE A 60 1.21 -6.51 2.44
N VAL A 61 1.27 -7.75 2.96
CA VAL A 61 2.20 -8.78 2.49
C VAL A 61 1.96 -9.09 1.03
N GLU A 62 0.73 -9.43 0.63
CA GLU A 62 0.41 -9.75 -0.76
C GLU A 62 0.68 -8.56 -1.70
N PHE A 63 0.42 -7.33 -1.24
CA PHE A 63 0.68 -6.14 -2.05
C PHE A 63 2.18 -5.92 -2.30
N LEU A 64 3.01 -6.06 -1.26
CA LEU A 64 4.46 -5.96 -1.42
C LEU A 64 5.02 -7.12 -2.24
N GLU A 65 4.51 -8.34 -2.04
CA GLU A 65 4.88 -9.49 -2.86
C GLU A 65 4.55 -9.23 -4.34
N LEU A 66 3.40 -8.65 -4.67
CA LEU A 66 3.05 -8.28 -6.04
C LEU A 66 4.08 -7.30 -6.64
N ILE A 67 4.50 -6.30 -5.88
CA ILE A 67 5.48 -5.29 -6.34
C ILE A 67 6.86 -5.92 -6.55
N HIS A 68 7.25 -6.87 -5.70
CA HIS A 68 8.56 -7.53 -5.76
C HIS A 68 8.60 -8.77 -6.66
N SER A 69 7.45 -9.34 -7.01
CA SER A 69 7.32 -10.55 -7.84
C SER A 69 7.38 -10.27 -9.33
N GLU A 70 7.42 -9.00 -9.76
CA GLU A 70 7.90 -8.62 -11.09
C GLU A 70 9.40 -8.94 -11.20
N LYS A 71 9.70 -10.23 -11.43
CA LYS A 71 10.88 -10.61 -12.21
C LYS A 71 10.80 -9.83 -13.51
N GLN A 72 11.77 -8.95 -13.71
CA GLN A 72 12.15 -8.49 -15.04
C GLN A 72 12.32 -9.74 -15.92
N VAL A 73 11.40 -9.92 -16.87
CA VAL A 73 11.57 -10.84 -18.01
C VAL A 73 12.31 -10.10 -19.10
#